data_AF-A0A1H4ZJB8-F1
#
_entry.id   AF-A0A1H4ZJB8-F1
#
_cell.length_a   1.000
_cell.length_b   1.000
_cell.length_c   1.000
_cell.angle_alpha   90.00
_cell.angle_beta   90.00
_cell.angle_gamma   90.00
#
_symmetry.space_group_name_H-M   'P 1'
#
loop_
_entity.id
_entity.type
_entity.pdbx_description
1 polymer ?
#
loop_
_entity_poly.entity_id
_entity_poly.type
_entity_poly.pdbx_seq_one_letter_code
_entity_poly.pdbx_strand_id
1 'polypeptide(L)'
;MTKFGFAKGYAQVSYERLLLTQPDFNLQGLWEKNGRYYIACSDIATAITSGGTPLKKWFDEHCRVIAYQVDLTETPPPGATRLPARTVEQLSQLHGAPLNAVQFHLEIKRQLPKNFPAFNIQDFPDKLIFTSTKPLDPDQITEVNIAVANLGINIDTEFKTADTHTLVTAAQSATYRERTAWPTAVLDIHDESEQRWFDSRISLFTDAPTATDVRRDSGTACFIDCSLGTPGNIRNYLTTYSDIYIAPPLGDFEPFLKHLKITSSDLRTLIERRRVTLVLPHDLHKYDPKGLAEHLELSSSNAVMHRQLAVATIQESRRRNPLMYPPIDNESRRKLLDLMIGDAENLERKFLRIARDHFGASWSSLEADYSTLGAVAGLQHGSARLLAEMVSAATGQNLNPLLMYSTLSVEWSAALNANFCPTDAGGANIEAMATCGFR
;
A
#
# COMPACT_ATOMS: atom_id res chain seq x y z
N MET A 1 30.61 -10.82 -16.52
CA MET A 1 29.13 -10.84 -16.56
C MET A 1 28.68 -9.47 -16.10
N THR A 2 27.86 -8.76 -16.87
CA THR A 2 27.39 -7.41 -16.52
C THR A 2 26.67 -7.47 -15.17
N LYS A 3 27.06 -6.62 -14.22
CA LYS A 3 26.46 -6.56 -12.88
C LYS A 3 25.13 -5.83 -12.99
N PHE A 4 24.03 -6.58 -13.05
CA PHE A 4 22.69 -6.02 -12.97
C PHE A 4 22.41 -5.63 -11.50
N GLY A 5 22.42 -4.35 -11.16
CA GLY A 5 22.32 -3.98 -9.73
C GLY A 5 20.94 -4.16 -9.10
N PHE A 6 19.90 -4.47 -9.89
CA PHE A 6 18.57 -4.84 -9.38
C PHE A 6 18.41 -6.34 -9.08
N ALA A 7 19.34 -7.17 -9.56
CA ALA A 7 19.23 -8.63 -9.57
C ALA A 7 19.01 -9.24 -8.19
N LYS A 8 19.81 -8.80 -7.21
CA LYS A 8 19.76 -9.30 -5.83
C LYS A 8 18.39 -9.05 -5.21
N GLY A 9 17.88 -7.83 -5.35
CA GLY A 9 16.57 -7.45 -4.85
C GLY A 9 15.45 -8.29 -5.45
N TYR A 10 15.46 -8.47 -6.77
CA TYR A 10 14.43 -9.26 -7.47
C TYR A 10 14.47 -10.73 -7.08
N ALA A 11 15.66 -11.26 -6.81
CA ALA A 11 15.83 -12.61 -6.28
C ALA A 11 15.26 -12.74 -4.86
N GLN A 12 15.56 -11.79 -3.96
CA GLN A 12 15.00 -11.75 -2.60
C GLN A 12 13.47 -11.64 -2.62
N VAL A 13 12.90 -10.76 -3.45
CA VAL A 13 11.44 -10.61 -3.60
C VAL A 13 10.81 -11.90 -4.10
N SER A 14 11.39 -12.55 -5.12
CA SER A 14 10.88 -13.81 -5.64
C SER A 14 10.90 -14.92 -4.59
N TYR A 15 11.99 -15.00 -3.81
CA TYR A 15 12.12 -15.97 -2.72
C TYR A 15 11.12 -15.72 -1.60
N GLU A 16 11.01 -14.50 -1.11
CA GLU A 16 10.15 -14.15 0.02
C GLU A 16 8.65 -14.28 -0.33
N ARG A 17 8.27 -13.96 -1.58
CA ARG A 17 6.92 -14.23 -2.07
C ARG A 17 6.61 -15.72 -2.08
N LEU A 18 7.52 -16.55 -2.61
CA LEU A 18 7.35 -18.00 -2.61
C LEU A 18 7.26 -18.54 -1.17
N LEU A 19 8.12 -18.03 -0.29
CA LEU A 19 8.21 -18.41 1.12
C LEU A 19 6.87 -18.22 1.84
N LEU A 20 6.20 -17.09 1.61
CA LEU A 20 4.95 -16.73 2.30
C LEU A 20 3.69 -17.25 1.62
N THR A 21 3.67 -17.32 0.29
CA THR A 21 2.47 -17.75 -0.46
C THR A 21 2.38 -19.27 -0.64
N GLN A 22 3.49 -19.98 -0.50
CA GLN A 22 3.55 -21.44 -0.55
C GLN A 22 4.20 -22.00 0.73
N PRO A 23 3.58 -21.79 1.91
CA PRO A 23 4.14 -22.21 3.18
C PRO A 23 4.18 -23.74 3.37
N ASP A 24 3.50 -24.50 2.52
CA ASP A 24 3.46 -25.96 2.63
C ASP A 24 4.77 -26.65 2.20
N PHE A 25 5.70 -25.92 1.55
CA PHE A 25 6.98 -26.47 1.11
C PHE A 25 8.13 -26.10 2.04
N ASN A 26 9.07 -27.04 2.16
CA ASN A 26 10.31 -26.87 2.92
C ASN A 26 11.37 -26.14 2.08
N LEU A 27 11.41 -24.82 2.21
CA LEU A 27 12.40 -23.97 1.56
C LEU A 27 13.62 -23.79 2.47
N GLN A 28 14.81 -24.14 1.99
CA GLN A 28 16.07 -24.07 2.76
C GLN A 28 16.75 -22.70 2.68
N GLY A 29 16.29 -21.81 1.81
CA GLY A 29 16.80 -20.43 1.68
C GLY A 29 17.10 -20.01 0.24
N LEU A 30 17.50 -18.74 0.11
CA LEU A 30 18.03 -18.15 -1.11
C LEU A 30 19.57 -18.20 -1.09
N TRP A 31 20.17 -18.53 -2.24
CA TRP A 31 21.62 -18.73 -2.39
C TRP A 31 22.14 -18.01 -3.63
N GLU A 32 23.37 -17.50 -3.55
CA GLU A 32 24.07 -16.84 -4.66
C GLU A 32 25.35 -17.59 -5.04
N LYS A 33 25.58 -17.74 -6.35
CA LYS A 33 26.87 -18.17 -6.89
C LYS A 33 27.15 -17.50 -8.23
N ASN A 34 28.29 -16.80 -8.33
CA ASN A 34 28.73 -16.14 -9.57
C ASN A 34 27.66 -15.21 -10.20
N GLY A 35 26.91 -14.47 -9.36
CA GLY A 35 25.83 -13.59 -9.82
C GLY A 35 24.55 -14.30 -10.27
N ARG A 36 24.39 -15.61 -10.01
CA ARG A 36 23.13 -16.35 -10.20
C ARG A 36 22.52 -16.70 -8.86
N TYR A 37 21.19 -16.77 -8.82
CA TYR A 37 20.42 -16.99 -7.60
C TYR A 37 19.64 -18.30 -7.65
N TYR A 38 19.59 -18.98 -6.52
CA TYR A 38 19.00 -20.31 -6.38
C TYR A 38 18.13 -20.37 -5.13
N ILE A 39 16.92 -20.88 -5.25
CA ILE A 39 16.06 -21.23 -4.11
C ILE A 39 16.17 -22.75 -3.92
N ALA A 40 16.57 -23.18 -2.72
CA ALA A 40 16.68 -24.60 -2.39
C ALA A 40 15.38 -25.11 -1.76
N CYS A 41 14.83 -26.20 -2.31
CA CYS A 41 13.63 -26.88 -1.86
C CYS A 41 13.84 -28.40 -1.98
N SER A 42 13.89 -29.09 -0.83
CA SER A 42 14.27 -30.52 -0.76
C SER A 42 13.39 -31.44 -1.62
N ASP A 43 12.11 -31.08 -1.76
CA ASP A 43 11.12 -31.98 -2.36
C ASP A 43 10.64 -31.46 -3.73
N ILE A 44 11.44 -30.61 -4.39
CA ILE A 44 11.05 -29.90 -5.62
C ILE A 44 10.60 -30.83 -6.76
N ALA A 45 11.15 -32.04 -6.85
CA ALA A 45 10.82 -33.01 -7.90
C ALA A 45 9.37 -33.52 -7.79
N THR A 46 8.82 -33.58 -6.58
CA THR A 46 7.48 -34.07 -6.28
C THR A 46 6.54 -32.98 -5.76
N ALA A 47 7.03 -31.76 -5.57
CA ALA A 47 6.28 -30.63 -5.04
C ALA A 47 5.17 -30.18 -6.03
N ILE A 48 3.92 -30.30 -5.60
CA ILE A 48 2.73 -29.89 -6.34
C ILE A 48 1.93 -28.91 -5.47
N THR A 49 1.58 -27.76 -6.02
CA THR A 49 0.79 -26.74 -5.32
C THR A 49 -0.64 -27.23 -5.07
N SER A 50 -1.38 -26.55 -4.20
CA SER A 50 -2.80 -26.85 -3.93
C SER A 50 -3.69 -26.81 -5.19
N GLY A 51 -3.27 -26.08 -6.23
CA GLY A 51 -3.94 -26.03 -7.54
C GLY A 51 -3.56 -27.18 -8.50
N GLY A 52 -2.74 -28.14 -8.08
CA GLY A 52 -2.32 -29.27 -8.91
C GLY A 52 -1.16 -28.99 -9.88
N THR A 53 -0.51 -27.83 -9.76
CA THR A 53 0.60 -27.43 -10.66
C THR A 53 1.94 -27.77 -10.00
N PRO A 54 2.94 -28.34 -10.73
CA PRO A 54 4.29 -28.51 -10.20
C PRO A 54 4.86 -27.19 -9.69
N LEU A 55 5.48 -27.19 -8.51
CA LEU A 55 5.92 -25.97 -7.82
C LEU A 55 6.85 -25.11 -8.68
N LYS A 56 7.80 -25.74 -9.39
CA LYS A 56 8.71 -25.04 -10.29
C LYS A 56 7.96 -24.27 -11.38
N LYS A 57 6.98 -24.92 -12.03
CA LYS A 57 6.16 -24.30 -13.06
C LYS A 57 5.33 -23.15 -12.47
N TRP A 58 4.70 -23.37 -11.32
CA TRP A 58 3.93 -22.34 -10.63
C TRP A 58 4.79 -21.11 -10.30
N PHE A 59 6.00 -21.33 -9.78
CA PHE A 59 6.94 -20.27 -9.46
C PHE A 59 7.33 -19.45 -10.70
N ASP A 60 7.69 -20.12 -11.80
CA ASP A 60 8.09 -19.46 -13.04
C ASP A 60 6.97 -18.62 -13.67
N GLU A 61 5.71 -19.04 -13.50
CA GLU A 61 4.54 -18.39 -14.10
C GLU A 61 3.90 -17.31 -13.21
N HIS A 62 3.94 -17.45 -11.88
CA HIS A 62 3.13 -16.62 -10.96
C HIS A 62 3.95 -15.88 -9.90
N CYS A 63 5.17 -16.30 -9.60
CA CYS A 63 5.91 -15.78 -8.44
C CYS A 63 7.20 -15.05 -8.83
N ARG A 64 7.96 -15.59 -9.79
CA ARG A 64 9.27 -15.08 -10.18
C ARG A 64 9.15 -13.74 -10.88
N VAL A 65 9.98 -12.78 -10.47
CA VAL A 65 10.12 -11.51 -11.18
C VAL A 65 10.76 -11.75 -12.55
N ILE A 66 10.05 -11.39 -13.64
CA ILE A 66 10.43 -11.68 -15.04
C ILE A 66 11.86 -11.22 -15.39
N ALA A 67 12.33 -10.13 -14.79
CA ALA A 67 13.57 -9.48 -15.16
C ALA A 67 14.86 -10.20 -14.70
N TYR A 68 14.79 -11.24 -13.86
CA TYR A 68 15.99 -11.96 -13.42
C TYR A 68 15.79 -13.46 -13.24
N GLN A 69 16.81 -14.24 -13.61
CA GLN A 69 16.77 -15.70 -13.46
C GLN A 69 17.08 -16.10 -12.02
N VAL A 70 16.07 -16.67 -11.37
CA VAL A 70 16.16 -17.39 -10.10
C VAL A 70 15.73 -18.83 -10.38
N ASP A 71 16.57 -19.80 -10.05
CA ASP A 71 16.28 -21.21 -10.27
C ASP A 71 15.81 -21.90 -8.97
N LEU A 72 14.80 -22.77 -9.06
CA LEU A 72 14.48 -23.71 -7.99
C LEU A 72 15.31 -24.98 -8.15
N THR A 73 15.98 -25.38 -7.07
CA THR A 73 16.90 -26.52 -7.02
C THR A 73 16.65 -27.35 -5.78
N GLU A 74 17.00 -28.63 -5.83
CA GLU A 74 16.86 -29.54 -4.67
C GLU A 74 17.85 -29.19 -3.56
N THR A 75 19.11 -28.95 -3.94
CA THR A 75 20.19 -28.56 -3.04
C THR A 75 20.94 -27.34 -3.58
N PRO A 76 21.47 -26.46 -2.71
CA PRO A 76 22.29 -25.34 -3.14
C PRO A 76 23.53 -25.79 -3.93
N PRO A 77 23.94 -25.08 -4.98
CA PRO A 77 25.18 -25.39 -5.69
C PRO A 77 26.40 -25.36 -4.76
N PRO A 78 27.38 -26.27 -4.92
CA PRO A 78 28.59 -26.25 -4.08
C PRO A 78 29.31 -24.90 -4.15
N GLY A 79 29.65 -24.33 -2.99
CA GLY A 79 30.29 -23.01 -2.89
C GLY A 79 29.35 -21.82 -3.09
N ALA A 80 28.03 -22.02 -3.13
CA ALA A 80 27.07 -20.93 -3.06
C ALA A 80 27.02 -20.34 -1.64
N THR A 81 26.74 -19.04 -1.56
CA THR A 81 26.59 -18.32 -0.29
C THR A 81 25.11 -18.07 -0.01
N ARG A 82 24.63 -18.35 1.21
CA ARG A 82 23.25 -18.05 1.58
C ARG A 82 23.06 -16.54 1.64
N LEU A 83 22.02 -16.05 1.00
CA LEU A 83 21.57 -14.68 1.13
C LEU A 83 20.47 -14.59 2.19
N PRO A 84 20.57 -13.64 3.14
CA PRO A 84 19.50 -13.42 4.09
C PRO A 84 18.28 -12.82 3.38
N ALA A 85 17.09 -13.11 3.94
CA ALA A 85 15.89 -12.34 3.65
C ALA A 85 16.08 -10.87 4.08
N ARG A 86 15.27 -9.99 3.52
CA ARG A 86 15.29 -8.56 3.85
C ARG A 86 14.83 -8.33 5.28
N THR A 87 15.49 -7.40 5.97
CA THR A 87 15.07 -6.96 7.31
C THR A 87 13.77 -6.17 7.22
N VAL A 88 13.13 -5.93 8.37
CA VAL A 88 11.89 -5.14 8.45
C VAL A 88 12.09 -3.72 7.90
N GLU A 89 13.22 -3.09 8.20
CA GLU A 89 13.58 -1.76 7.71
C GLU A 89 13.75 -1.78 6.19
N GLN A 90 14.43 -2.80 5.66
CA GLN A 90 14.61 -2.99 4.22
C GLN A 90 13.27 -3.18 3.50
N LEU A 91 12.35 -3.99 4.06
CA LEU A 91 11.01 -4.15 3.52
C LEU A 91 10.24 -2.82 3.51
N SER A 92 10.30 -2.08 4.64
CA SER A 92 9.63 -0.78 4.80
C SER A 92 10.16 0.29 3.85
N GLN A 93 11.43 0.20 3.46
CA GLN A 93 12.06 1.10 2.51
C GLN A 93 11.96 0.64 1.04
N LEU A 94 11.27 -0.47 0.77
CA LEU A 94 11.17 -1.09 -0.56
C LEU A 94 12.51 -1.51 -1.14
N HIS A 95 13.47 -1.86 -0.28
CA HIS A 95 14.80 -2.30 -0.67
C HIS A 95 14.70 -3.52 -1.60
N GLY A 96 15.23 -3.40 -2.81
CA GLY A 96 15.21 -4.44 -3.83
C GLY A 96 13.84 -4.73 -4.45
N ALA A 97 12.80 -3.95 -4.14
CA ALA A 97 11.47 -4.14 -4.70
C ALA A 97 11.45 -3.81 -6.21
N PRO A 98 10.70 -4.57 -7.04
CA PRO A 98 10.48 -4.20 -8.44
C PRO A 98 9.56 -2.99 -8.52
N LEU A 99 10.10 -1.85 -8.94
CA LEU A 99 9.38 -0.60 -9.14
C LEU A 99 9.30 -0.28 -10.62
N ASN A 100 8.14 0.19 -11.09
CA ASN A 100 8.05 0.79 -12.41
C ASN A 100 8.71 2.19 -12.42
N ALA A 101 8.91 2.77 -13.60
CA ALA A 101 9.60 4.06 -13.73
C ALA A 101 8.95 5.20 -12.93
N VAL A 102 7.62 5.23 -12.79
CA VAL A 102 6.90 6.24 -11.99
C VAL A 102 7.16 6.02 -10.51
N GLN A 103 6.98 4.79 -10.02
CA GLN A 103 7.22 4.43 -8.63
C GLN A 103 8.67 4.70 -8.24
N PHE A 104 9.62 4.30 -9.08
CA PHE A 104 11.04 4.52 -8.85
C PHE A 104 11.37 6.02 -8.76
N HIS A 105 10.85 6.84 -9.69
CA HIS A 105 11.02 8.29 -9.64
C HIS A 105 10.46 8.90 -8.35
N LEU A 106 9.25 8.51 -7.94
CA LEU A 106 8.60 9.01 -6.73
C LEU A 106 9.36 8.59 -5.45
N GLU A 107 9.81 7.34 -5.36
CA GLU A 107 10.58 6.86 -4.21
C GLU A 107 11.94 7.55 -4.07
N ILE A 108 12.61 7.90 -5.18
CA ILE A 108 13.81 8.74 -5.11
C ILE A 108 13.43 10.17 -4.71
N LYS A 109 12.40 10.76 -5.32
CA LYS A 109 11.96 12.14 -5.00
C LYS A 109 11.63 12.33 -3.52
N ARG A 110 10.96 11.37 -2.88
CA ARG A 110 10.58 11.44 -1.45
C ARG A 110 11.77 11.37 -0.49
N GLN A 111 12.91 10.84 -0.95
CA GLN A 111 14.15 10.78 -0.17
C GLN A 111 14.98 12.08 -0.24
N LEU A 112 14.71 12.91 -1.24
CA LEU A 112 15.47 14.11 -1.51
C LEU A 112 14.83 15.33 -0.82
N PRO A 113 15.61 16.36 -0.49
CA PRO A 113 15.08 17.60 0.07
C PRO A 113 14.00 18.25 -0.83
N LYS A 114 13.03 18.94 -0.23
CA LYS A 114 11.94 19.63 -0.97
C LYS A 114 12.45 20.66 -1.99
N ASN A 115 13.62 21.26 -1.75
CA ASN A 115 14.27 22.24 -2.62
C ASN A 115 15.22 21.60 -3.66
N PHE A 116 15.30 20.26 -3.72
CA PHE A 116 16.15 19.56 -4.68
C PHE A 116 15.73 19.91 -6.13
N PRO A 117 16.69 20.18 -7.04
CA PRO A 117 16.37 20.54 -8.42
C PRO A 117 15.50 19.48 -9.10
N ALA A 118 14.49 19.91 -9.87
CA ALA A 118 13.70 18.96 -10.66
C ALA A 118 14.61 18.12 -11.55
N PHE A 119 14.36 16.81 -11.58
CA PHE A 119 15.20 15.83 -12.25
C PHE A 119 14.38 14.77 -12.98
N ASN A 120 15.05 14.05 -13.87
CA ASN A 120 14.56 12.85 -14.51
C ASN A 120 15.59 11.72 -14.37
N ILE A 121 15.13 10.49 -14.45
CA ILE A 121 15.98 9.30 -14.41
C ILE A 121 15.81 8.52 -15.71
N GLN A 122 16.92 8.11 -16.31
CA GLN A 122 16.96 7.06 -17.33
C GLN A 122 17.64 5.84 -16.72
N ASP A 123 16.94 4.71 -16.73
CA ASP A 123 17.44 3.45 -16.21
C ASP A 123 18.03 2.57 -17.33
N PHE A 124 19.23 2.08 -17.09
CA PHE A 124 19.90 1.06 -17.90
C PHE A 124 20.29 -0.12 -17.00
N PRO A 125 20.57 -1.30 -17.57
CA PRO A 125 20.96 -2.48 -16.79
C PRO A 125 22.15 -2.28 -15.85
N ASP A 126 23.11 -1.44 -16.24
CA ASP A 126 24.40 -1.23 -15.58
C ASP A 126 24.59 0.19 -15.03
N LYS A 127 23.70 1.14 -15.35
CA LYS A 127 23.80 2.52 -14.85
C LYS A 127 22.46 3.25 -14.78
N LEU A 128 22.41 4.29 -13.94
CA LEU A 128 21.34 5.29 -13.91
C LEU A 128 21.88 6.62 -14.40
N ILE A 129 21.12 7.31 -15.24
CA ILE A 129 21.44 8.68 -15.66
C ILE A 129 20.41 9.63 -15.04
N PHE A 130 20.88 10.49 -14.15
CA PHE A 130 20.11 11.57 -13.54
C PHE A 130 20.31 12.85 -14.35
N THR A 131 19.24 13.36 -14.95
CA THR A 131 19.25 14.64 -15.67
C THR A 131 18.49 15.67 -14.85
N SER A 132 19.17 16.71 -14.39
CA SER A 132 18.63 17.76 -13.53
C SER A 132 18.46 19.09 -14.30
N THR A 133 17.53 19.92 -13.85
CA THR A 133 17.28 21.26 -14.45
C THR A 133 18.40 22.28 -14.17
N LYS A 134 19.25 22.00 -13.17
CA LYS A 134 20.41 22.81 -12.78
C LYS A 134 21.57 21.87 -12.45
N PRO A 135 22.83 22.28 -12.63
CA PRO A 135 23.97 21.48 -12.19
C PRO A 135 23.86 21.11 -10.71
N LEU A 136 24.07 19.83 -10.39
CA LEU A 136 24.05 19.35 -9.02
C LEU A 136 25.40 19.61 -8.36
N ASP A 137 25.35 20.07 -7.10
CA ASP A 137 26.54 20.17 -6.25
C ASP A 137 26.93 18.79 -5.66
N PRO A 138 28.12 18.67 -5.04
CA PRO A 138 28.58 17.38 -4.47
C PRO A 138 27.67 16.82 -3.37
N ASP A 139 26.99 17.66 -2.60
CA ASP A 139 26.09 17.22 -1.53
C ASP A 139 24.82 16.63 -2.14
N GLN A 140 24.24 17.30 -3.13
CA GLN A 140 23.09 16.81 -3.91
C GLN A 140 23.38 15.49 -4.63
N ILE A 141 24.58 15.35 -5.20
CA ILE A 141 25.03 14.07 -5.79
C ILE A 141 25.08 12.97 -4.72
N THR A 142 25.58 13.30 -3.53
CA THR A 142 25.65 12.36 -2.41
C THR A 142 24.25 11.95 -1.94
N GLU A 143 23.31 12.89 -1.83
CA GLU A 143 21.91 12.63 -1.49
C GLU A 143 21.25 11.65 -2.48
N VAL A 144 21.44 11.85 -3.79
CA VAL A 144 20.93 10.92 -4.81
C VAL A 144 21.53 9.53 -4.66
N ASN A 145 22.85 9.44 -4.43
CA ASN A 145 23.52 8.17 -4.25
C ASN A 145 23.02 7.42 -3.02
N ILE A 146 22.78 8.13 -1.92
CA ILE A 146 22.16 7.56 -0.70
C ILE A 146 20.73 7.07 -1.02
N ALA A 147 19.93 7.87 -1.73
CA ALA A 147 18.57 7.49 -2.09
C ALA A 147 18.50 6.22 -2.95
N VAL A 148 19.42 6.07 -3.90
CA VAL A 148 19.57 4.86 -4.74
C VAL A 148 20.04 3.67 -3.89
N ALA A 149 21.01 3.87 -3.00
CA ALA A 149 21.54 2.82 -2.14
C ALA A 149 20.51 2.30 -1.13
N ASN A 150 19.65 3.18 -0.58
CA ASN A 150 18.55 2.81 0.32
C ASN A 150 17.56 1.85 -0.35
N LEU A 151 17.32 2.02 -1.65
CA LEU A 151 16.50 1.10 -2.45
C LEU A 151 17.22 -0.22 -2.79
N GLY A 152 18.45 -0.42 -2.30
CA GLY A 152 19.22 -1.66 -2.50
C GLY A 152 19.82 -1.82 -3.88
N ILE A 153 19.94 -0.71 -4.61
CA ILE A 153 20.45 -0.69 -5.97
C ILE A 153 21.95 -0.36 -5.92
N ASN A 154 22.74 -1.20 -6.58
CA ASN A 154 24.19 -1.05 -6.66
C ASN A 154 24.64 -1.06 -8.13
N ILE A 155 24.39 0.06 -8.81
CA ILE A 155 24.82 0.37 -10.18
C ILE A 155 25.43 1.77 -10.23
N ASP A 156 26.18 2.04 -11.29
CA ASP A 156 26.83 3.33 -11.48
C ASP A 156 25.80 4.44 -11.75
N THR A 157 26.05 5.62 -11.20
CA THR A 157 25.19 6.80 -11.36
C THR A 157 25.91 7.90 -12.13
N GLU A 158 25.30 8.36 -13.22
CA GLU A 158 25.79 9.46 -14.05
C GLU A 158 24.88 10.69 -13.87
N PHE A 159 25.48 11.88 -13.80
CA PHE A 159 24.75 13.13 -13.60
C PHE A 159 24.91 14.07 -14.80
N LYS A 160 23.79 14.58 -15.31
CA LYS A 160 23.72 15.50 -16.44
C LYS A 160 22.85 16.70 -16.08
N THR A 161 23.13 17.83 -16.74
CA THR A 161 22.26 19.01 -16.70
C THR A 161 21.46 19.05 -17.99
N ALA A 162 20.17 19.36 -17.91
CA ALA A 162 19.31 19.48 -19.07
C ALA A 162 19.69 20.69 -19.92
N ASP A 163 19.71 20.51 -21.25
CA ASP A 163 19.92 21.62 -22.19
C ASP A 163 18.73 22.61 -22.21
N THR A 164 17.55 22.14 -21.75
CA THR A 164 16.33 22.93 -21.61
C THR A 164 15.82 22.90 -20.17
N HIS A 165 15.19 23.99 -19.71
CA HIS A 165 14.62 24.06 -18.36
C HIS A 165 13.41 23.13 -18.15
N THR A 166 12.84 22.58 -19.23
CA THR A 166 11.68 21.68 -19.17
C THR A 166 12.13 20.24 -19.30
N LEU A 167 12.08 19.50 -18.20
CA LEU A 167 12.13 18.04 -18.21
C LEU A 167 10.70 17.52 -18.43
N VAL A 168 10.48 16.73 -19.48
CA VAL A 168 9.21 16.04 -19.71
C VAL A 168 9.51 14.58 -19.98
N THR A 169 9.08 13.69 -19.08
CA THR A 169 9.09 12.23 -19.34
C THR A 169 7.72 11.61 -19.22
N ALA A 170 7.57 10.37 -19.70
CA ALA A 170 6.34 9.58 -19.56
C ALA A 170 5.95 9.37 -18.09
N ALA A 171 6.94 9.16 -17.21
CA ALA A 171 6.71 9.03 -15.77
C ALA A 171 6.19 10.35 -15.15
N GLN A 172 6.79 11.48 -15.55
CA GLN A 172 6.27 12.79 -15.22
C GLN A 172 4.91 13.04 -15.87
N SER A 173 4.65 12.58 -17.10
CA SER A 173 3.42 12.85 -17.86
C SER A 173 2.16 12.30 -17.18
N ALA A 174 2.25 11.13 -16.55
CA ALA A 174 1.18 10.56 -15.72
C ALA A 174 0.90 11.47 -14.51
N THR A 175 1.94 11.79 -13.74
CA THR A 175 1.84 12.72 -12.59
C THR A 175 1.55 14.17 -12.99
N TYR A 176 1.85 14.57 -14.22
CA TYR A 176 1.78 15.95 -14.72
C TYR A 176 0.34 16.31 -15.04
N ARG A 177 -0.41 15.42 -15.70
CA ARG A 177 -1.85 15.64 -15.95
C ARG A 177 -2.60 15.80 -14.64
N GLU A 178 -2.28 14.95 -13.67
CA GLU A 178 -2.83 15.01 -12.32
C GLU A 178 -2.44 16.34 -11.65
N ARG A 179 -1.15 16.70 -11.64
CA ARG A 179 -0.69 17.96 -11.03
C ARG A 179 -1.26 19.21 -11.71
N THR A 180 -1.46 19.23 -13.03
CA THR A 180 -2.04 20.42 -13.70
C THR A 180 -3.54 20.61 -13.44
N ALA A 181 -4.24 19.57 -13.00
CA ALA A 181 -5.67 19.61 -12.76
C ALA A 181 -6.03 20.16 -11.37
N TRP A 182 -5.06 20.17 -10.44
CA TRP A 182 -5.25 20.59 -9.05
C TRP A 182 -4.48 21.87 -8.75
N PRO A 183 -5.02 22.75 -7.89
CA PRO A 183 -4.27 23.91 -7.43
C PRO A 183 -3.06 23.54 -6.57
N THR A 184 -2.04 24.41 -6.56
CA THR A 184 -0.79 24.21 -5.81
C THR A 184 -1.04 23.91 -4.34
N ALA A 185 -1.97 24.61 -3.68
CA ALA A 185 -2.26 24.38 -2.28
C ALA A 185 -2.77 22.95 -1.98
N VAL A 186 -3.54 22.35 -2.90
CA VAL A 186 -3.99 20.95 -2.77
C VAL A 186 -2.83 19.98 -2.99
N LEU A 187 -1.96 20.27 -3.96
CA LEU A 187 -0.77 19.48 -4.21
C LEU A 187 0.22 19.50 -3.05
N ASP A 188 0.33 20.63 -2.35
CA ASP A 188 1.17 20.75 -1.16
C ASP A 188 0.66 19.84 -0.04
N ILE A 189 -0.66 19.81 0.20
CA ILE A 189 -1.29 18.89 1.19
C ILE A 189 -1.04 17.42 0.80
N HIS A 190 -1.15 17.10 -0.49
CA HIS A 190 -0.86 15.77 -1.00
C HIS A 190 0.62 15.40 -0.80
N ASP A 191 1.56 16.27 -1.18
CA ASP A 191 2.99 16.02 -1.07
C ASP A 191 3.43 15.95 0.43
N GLU A 192 2.79 16.68 1.33
CA GLU A 192 2.97 16.53 2.79
C GLU A 192 2.47 15.18 3.30
N SER A 193 1.33 14.71 2.80
CA SER A 193 0.79 13.39 3.11
C SER A 193 1.73 12.26 2.65
N GLU A 194 2.29 12.38 1.44
CA GLU A 194 3.32 11.48 0.90
C GLU A 194 4.58 11.49 1.76
N GLN A 195 5.05 12.66 2.19
CA GLN A 195 6.20 12.78 3.09
C GLN A 195 5.92 12.12 4.43
N ARG A 196 4.72 12.30 5.00
CA ARG A 196 4.37 11.69 6.29
C ARG A 196 4.43 10.16 6.24
N TRP A 197 3.98 9.55 5.14
CA TRP A 197 4.17 8.12 4.91
C TRP A 197 5.64 7.75 4.87
N PHE A 198 6.44 8.48 4.10
CA PHE A 198 7.87 8.24 3.99
C PHE A 198 8.58 8.28 5.36
N ASP A 199 8.27 9.28 6.18
CA ASP A 199 8.87 9.48 7.50
C ASP A 199 8.42 8.41 8.51
N SER A 200 7.18 7.91 8.37
CA SER A 200 6.58 6.96 9.32
C SER A 200 6.82 5.49 8.95
N ARG A 201 7.12 5.16 7.69
CA ARG A 201 7.06 3.77 7.19
C ARG A 201 7.95 2.79 7.96
N ILE A 202 9.10 3.22 8.46
CA ILE A 202 9.99 2.35 9.23
C ILE A 202 9.36 2.07 10.61
N SER A 203 9.05 3.10 11.38
CA SER A 203 8.46 2.95 12.72
C SER A 203 7.10 2.24 12.68
N LEU A 204 6.33 2.39 11.59
CA LEU A 204 5.08 1.67 11.37
C LEU A 204 5.23 0.15 11.34
N PHE A 205 6.39 -0.36 10.97
CA PHE A 205 6.64 -1.80 10.89
C PHE A 205 7.73 -2.27 11.87
N THR A 206 8.44 -1.39 12.58
CA THR A 206 9.42 -1.78 13.61
C THR A 206 8.92 -1.56 15.02
N ASP A 207 8.23 -0.45 15.27
CA ASP A 207 7.96 0.03 16.63
C ASP A 207 6.59 -0.45 17.13
N ALA A 208 6.37 -0.36 18.44
CA ALA A 208 5.06 -0.61 19.02
C ALA A 208 4.05 0.44 18.53
N PRO A 209 2.79 0.05 18.23
CA PRO A 209 1.79 0.99 17.72
C PRO A 209 1.46 2.05 18.77
N THR A 210 1.55 3.31 18.38
CA THR A 210 1.11 4.47 19.18
C THR A 210 -0.33 4.84 18.83
N ALA A 211 -0.94 5.73 19.63
CA ALA A 211 -2.23 6.32 19.26
C ALA A 211 -2.13 7.08 17.93
N THR A 212 -3.22 7.09 17.15
CA THR A 212 -3.25 7.73 15.83
C THR A 212 -3.28 9.26 15.95
N ASP A 213 -2.38 9.93 15.23
CA ASP A 213 -2.26 11.40 15.22
C ASP A 213 -3.35 12.10 14.38
N VAL A 214 -4.16 11.35 13.63
CA VAL A 214 -5.27 11.91 12.84
C VAL A 214 -6.46 12.31 13.75
N ARG A 215 -6.37 12.01 15.05
CA ARG A 215 -7.43 12.19 16.03
C ARG A 215 -7.63 13.68 16.37
N ARG A 216 -8.86 14.16 16.27
CA ARG A 216 -9.30 15.39 16.97
C ARG A 216 -9.70 15.02 18.39
N ASP A 217 -9.15 15.72 19.37
CA ASP A 217 -9.21 15.33 20.79
C ASP A 217 -10.56 15.61 21.49
N SER A 218 -11.57 16.17 20.81
CA SER A 218 -12.79 16.60 21.49
C SER A 218 -14.08 16.34 20.71
N GLY A 219 -14.76 15.23 21.01
CA GLY A 219 -16.17 15.04 20.67
C GLY A 219 -16.53 13.67 20.11
N THR A 220 -17.81 13.52 19.77
CA THR A 220 -18.32 12.39 19.00
C THR A 220 -18.04 12.63 17.52
N ALA A 221 -17.50 11.62 16.82
CA ALA A 221 -17.22 11.71 15.39
C ALA A 221 -17.92 10.61 14.58
N CYS A 222 -18.26 10.89 13.33
CA CYS A 222 -18.70 9.88 12.39
C CYS A 222 -17.93 9.92 11.07
N PHE A 223 -17.87 8.79 10.37
CA PHE A 223 -17.29 8.66 9.05
C PHE A 223 -18.35 8.17 8.06
N ILE A 224 -18.51 8.90 6.96
CA ILE A 224 -19.46 8.61 5.90
C ILE A 224 -18.67 8.35 4.62
N ASP A 225 -18.74 7.13 4.10
CA ASP A 225 -18.05 6.77 2.87
C ASP A 225 -18.96 6.89 1.65
N CYS A 226 -18.82 8.00 0.92
CA CYS A 226 -19.58 8.27 -0.30
C CYS A 226 -18.86 7.77 -1.57
N SER A 227 -17.73 7.07 -1.44
CA SER A 227 -17.10 6.37 -2.57
C SER A 227 -17.88 5.11 -2.98
N LEU A 228 -18.67 4.55 -2.06
CA LEU A 228 -19.41 3.29 -2.22
C LEU A 228 -20.91 3.45 -2.45
N GLY A 229 -21.46 4.60 -2.09
CA GLY A 229 -22.90 4.79 -2.06
C GLY A 229 -23.31 6.22 -1.81
N THR A 230 -24.61 6.43 -1.72
CA THR A 230 -25.20 7.74 -1.52
C THR A 230 -25.44 8.02 -0.03
N PRO A 231 -25.06 9.19 0.48
CA PRO A 231 -25.30 9.52 1.89
C PRO A 231 -26.75 9.94 2.13
N GLY A 232 -27.21 9.76 3.36
CA GLY A 232 -28.40 10.43 3.88
C GLY A 232 -28.21 11.95 4.06
N ASN A 233 -29.26 12.64 4.48
CA ASN A 233 -29.23 14.09 4.75
C ASN A 233 -28.18 14.43 5.83
N ILE A 234 -27.33 15.44 5.58
CA ILE A 234 -26.24 15.78 6.49
C ILE A 234 -26.70 16.18 7.90
N ARG A 235 -27.94 16.70 8.03
CA ARG A 235 -28.53 17.12 9.32
C ARG A 235 -28.65 15.96 10.31
N ASN A 236 -28.81 14.73 9.82
CA ASN A 236 -28.88 13.54 10.67
C ASN A 236 -27.57 13.32 11.43
N TYR A 237 -26.44 13.64 10.78
CA TYR A 237 -25.12 13.49 11.39
C TYR A 237 -24.76 14.71 12.23
N LEU A 238 -25.02 15.93 11.74
CA LEU A 238 -24.69 17.19 12.44
C LEU A 238 -25.38 17.34 13.81
N THR A 239 -26.52 16.68 13.99
CA THR A 239 -27.25 16.66 15.26
C THR A 239 -26.65 15.70 16.30
N THR A 240 -25.96 14.65 15.85
CA THR A 240 -25.42 13.60 16.72
C THR A 240 -23.91 13.74 16.94
N TYR A 241 -23.20 14.24 15.93
CA TYR A 241 -21.75 14.25 15.87
C TYR A 241 -21.18 15.66 15.85
N SER A 242 -20.10 15.83 16.60
CA SER A 242 -19.33 17.08 16.64
C SER A 242 -18.47 17.20 15.39
N ASP A 243 -17.79 16.11 15.00
CA ASP A 243 -16.96 16.02 13.81
C ASP A 243 -17.54 15.02 12.80
N ILE A 244 -17.56 15.40 11.53
CA ILE A 244 -18.02 14.56 10.42
C ILE A 244 -16.88 14.40 9.42
N TYR A 245 -16.38 13.18 9.30
CA TYR A 245 -15.47 12.79 8.24
C TYR A 245 -16.27 12.28 7.04
N ILE A 246 -15.96 12.80 5.85
CA ILE A 246 -16.65 12.38 4.63
C ILE A 246 -15.62 11.97 3.59
N ALA A 247 -15.70 10.73 3.11
CA ALA A 247 -15.03 10.36 1.88
C ALA A 247 -15.89 10.79 0.68
N PRO A 248 -15.44 11.72 -0.18
CA PRO A 248 -16.23 12.17 -1.32
C PRO A 248 -16.30 11.09 -2.41
N PRO A 249 -17.26 11.18 -3.35
CA PRO A 249 -17.34 10.23 -4.45
C PRO A 249 -16.13 10.32 -5.40
N LEU A 250 -15.77 9.22 -6.05
CA LEU A 250 -14.69 9.13 -7.06
C LEU A 250 -15.09 9.70 -8.43
N GLY A 251 -16.11 10.55 -8.48
CA GLY A 251 -16.72 11.03 -9.72
C GLY A 251 -17.43 12.35 -9.48
N ASP A 252 -18.58 12.53 -10.12
CA ASP A 252 -19.33 13.78 -10.06
C ASP A 252 -19.63 14.21 -8.62
N PHE A 253 -19.17 15.41 -8.27
CA PHE A 253 -19.31 15.96 -6.92
C PHE A 253 -20.71 16.55 -6.66
N GLU A 254 -21.36 17.06 -7.69
CA GLU A 254 -22.68 17.71 -7.61
C GLU A 254 -23.82 16.79 -7.10
N PRO A 255 -23.98 15.56 -7.62
CA PRO A 255 -24.95 14.62 -7.07
C PRO A 255 -24.78 14.38 -5.57
N PHE A 256 -23.54 14.29 -5.10
CA PHE A 256 -23.21 14.08 -3.68
C PHE A 256 -23.75 15.20 -2.79
N LEU A 257 -23.58 16.48 -3.17
CA LEU A 257 -24.12 17.62 -2.42
C LEU A 257 -25.66 17.60 -2.36
N LYS A 258 -26.30 17.21 -3.46
CA LYS A 258 -27.77 17.07 -3.53
C LYS A 258 -28.31 16.00 -2.60
N HIS A 259 -27.61 14.87 -2.45
CA HIS A 259 -27.96 13.81 -1.49
C HIS A 259 -27.84 14.29 -0.05
N LEU A 260 -26.76 15.01 0.28
CA LEU A 260 -26.56 15.63 1.59
C LEU A 260 -27.56 16.76 1.90
N LYS A 261 -28.31 17.24 0.90
CA LYS A 261 -29.26 18.37 1.00
C LYS A 261 -28.59 19.69 1.37
N ILE A 262 -27.43 19.95 0.78
CA ILE A 262 -26.64 21.16 0.99
C ILE A 262 -26.13 21.73 -0.34
N THR A 263 -25.72 22.99 -0.32
CA THR A 263 -24.99 23.66 -1.41
C THR A 263 -23.47 23.56 -1.20
N SER A 264 -22.67 23.86 -2.22
CA SER A 264 -21.21 23.98 -2.05
C SER A 264 -20.84 25.05 -0.99
N SER A 265 -21.57 26.18 -0.96
CA SER A 265 -21.39 27.23 0.06
C SER A 265 -21.64 26.73 1.49
N ASP A 266 -22.64 25.86 1.66
CA ASP A 266 -22.91 25.24 2.97
C ASP A 266 -21.76 24.31 3.37
N LEU A 267 -21.27 23.47 2.44
CA LEU A 267 -20.15 22.57 2.69
C LEU A 267 -18.89 23.36 3.08
N ARG A 268 -18.58 24.43 2.33
CA ARG A 268 -17.50 25.36 2.67
C ARG A 268 -17.63 25.89 4.09
N THR A 269 -18.82 26.37 4.46
CA THR A 269 -19.09 26.88 5.82
C THR A 269 -18.87 25.80 6.88
N LEU A 270 -19.28 24.56 6.62
CA LEU A 270 -19.08 23.43 7.53
C LEU A 270 -17.60 23.08 7.70
N ILE A 271 -16.83 23.13 6.61
CA ILE A 271 -15.38 22.90 6.62
C ILE A 271 -14.64 24.03 7.36
N GLU A 272 -14.96 25.30 7.09
CA GLU A 272 -14.37 26.45 7.78
C GLU A 272 -14.65 26.42 9.28
N ARG A 273 -15.85 25.98 9.68
CA ARG A 273 -16.23 25.76 11.08
C ARG A 273 -15.65 24.48 11.68
N ARG A 274 -14.81 23.75 10.93
CA ARG A 274 -14.20 22.47 11.30
C ARG A 274 -15.22 21.38 11.68
N ARG A 275 -16.47 21.50 11.25
CA ARG A 275 -17.51 20.47 11.49
C ARG A 275 -17.38 19.31 10.50
N VAL A 276 -16.86 19.58 9.30
CA VAL A 276 -16.62 18.58 8.26
C VAL A 276 -15.14 18.53 7.92
N THR A 277 -14.62 17.31 7.76
CA THR A 277 -13.27 17.04 7.25
C THR A 277 -13.39 16.08 6.08
N LEU A 278 -12.77 16.43 4.95
CA LEU A 278 -12.76 15.57 3.77
C LEU A 278 -11.68 14.50 3.95
N VAL A 279 -12.02 13.24 3.69
CA VAL A 279 -11.08 12.13 3.72
C VAL A 279 -10.95 11.64 2.28
N LEU A 280 -9.74 11.54 1.75
CA LEU A 280 -9.51 11.08 0.39
C LEU A 280 -8.77 9.75 0.46
N PRO A 281 -9.46 8.60 0.55
CA PRO A 281 -8.79 7.31 0.64
C PRO A 281 -8.06 6.91 -0.64
N HIS A 282 -8.46 7.47 -1.79
CA HIS A 282 -7.84 7.23 -3.08
C HIS A 282 -6.87 8.38 -3.44
N ASP A 283 -6.07 8.14 -4.47
CA ASP A 283 -5.19 9.15 -5.07
C ASP A 283 -6.03 10.24 -5.78
N LEU A 284 -5.50 11.47 -5.85
CA LEU A 284 -6.17 12.67 -6.37
C LEU A 284 -6.72 12.50 -7.79
N HIS A 285 -6.07 11.68 -8.62
CA HIS A 285 -6.51 11.44 -10.00
C HIS A 285 -7.85 10.69 -10.12
N LYS A 286 -8.35 10.13 -9.02
CA LYS A 286 -9.67 9.49 -8.94
C LYS A 286 -10.81 10.45 -8.64
N TYR A 287 -10.53 11.71 -8.31
CA TYR A 287 -11.57 12.67 -7.91
C TYR A 287 -11.79 13.74 -8.99
N ASP A 288 -12.98 14.34 -9.01
CA ASP A 288 -13.27 15.53 -9.83
C ASP A 288 -12.57 16.77 -9.25
N PRO A 289 -11.54 17.32 -9.92
CA PRO A 289 -10.83 18.49 -9.41
C PRO A 289 -11.70 19.73 -9.34
N LYS A 290 -12.67 19.88 -10.26
CA LYS A 290 -13.51 21.08 -10.32
C LYS A 290 -14.42 21.22 -9.12
N GLY A 291 -15.01 20.11 -8.67
CA GLY A 291 -15.91 20.10 -7.52
C GLY A 291 -15.19 20.15 -6.17
N LEU A 292 -13.98 19.58 -6.06
CA LEU A 292 -13.34 19.36 -4.77
C LEU A 292 -12.27 20.40 -4.41
N ALA A 293 -11.60 21.00 -5.41
CA ALA A 293 -10.45 21.88 -5.19
C ALA A 293 -10.75 23.03 -4.22
N GLU A 294 -11.84 23.76 -4.44
CA GLU A 294 -12.21 24.92 -3.61
C GLU A 294 -12.44 24.57 -2.13
N HIS A 295 -12.78 23.31 -1.83
CA HIS A 295 -13.03 22.83 -0.48
C HIS A 295 -11.74 22.38 0.21
N LEU A 296 -10.80 21.78 -0.54
CA LEU A 296 -9.51 21.34 -0.02
C LEU A 296 -8.56 22.50 0.25
N GLU A 297 -8.65 23.58 -0.54
CA GLU A 297 -7.82 24.78 -0.36
C GLU A 297 -8.12 25.57 0.93
N LEU A 298 -9.27 25.35 1.58
CA LEU A 298 -9.69 26.14 2.74
C LEU A 298 -8.74 26.00 3.93
N SER A 299 -8.16 24.81 4.14
CA SER A 299 -7.13 24.58 5.15
C SER A 299 -6.49 23.21 4.99
N SER A 300 -5.18 23.11 5.23
CA SER A 300 -4.47 21.84 5.30
C SER A 300 -4.95 20.91 6.43
N SER A 301 -5.56 21.44 7.50
CA SER A 301 -6.13 20.63 8.58
C SER A 301 -7.52 20.04 8.29
N ASN A 302 -8.08 20.33 7.11
CA ASN A 302 -9.45 19.97 6.74
C ASN A 302 -9.52 18.79 5.76
N ALA A 303 -8.36 18.22 5.40
CA ALA A 303 -8.27 17.05 4.55
C ALA A 303 -7.41 15.96 5.21
N VAL A 304 -7.84 14.71 5.09
CA VAL A 304 -7.02 13.53 5.40
C VAL A 304 -6.77 12.81 4.09
N MET A 305 -5.54 12.83 3.62
CA MET A 305 -5.15 12.22 2.35
C MET A 305 -4.85 10.72 2.50
N HIS A 306 -4.86 9.99 1.39
CA HIS A 306 -4.78 8.51 1.38
C HIS A 306 -3.56 7.94 2.11
N ARG A 307 -2.40 8.62 2.10
CA ARG A 307 -1.22 8.15 2.85
C ARG A 307 -1.35 8.36 4.33
N GLN A 308 -1.81 9.53 4.75
CA GLN A 308 -2.07 9.81 6.16
C GLN A 308 -3.10 8.82 6.72
N LEU A 309 -4.15 8.53 5.95
CA LEU A 309 -5.15 7.53 6.30
C LEU A 309 -4.53 6.12 6.38
N ALA A 310 -3.63 5.76 5.47
CA ALA A 310 -2.91 4.47 5.51
C ALA A 310 -2.09 4.31 6.79
N VAL A 311 -1.30 5.32 7.15
CA VAL A 311 -0.51 5.36 8.39
C VAL A 311 -1.43 5.12 9.59
N ALA A 312 -2.53 5.87 9.70
CA ALA A 312 -3.47 5.75 10.79
C ALA A 312 -4.17 4.37 10.84
N THR A 313 -4.53 3.83 9.67
CA THR A 313 -5.19 2.52 9.55
C THR A 313 -4.27 1.39 10.00
N ILE A 314 -3.00 1.39 9.56
CA ILE A 314 -2.02 0.39 9.99
C ILE A 314 -1.80 0.50 11.50
N GLN A 315 -1.61 1.70 12.04
CA GLN A 315 -1.39 1.90 13.49
C GLN A 315 -2.55 1.37 14.31
N GLU A 316 -3.79 1.76 13.97
CA GLU A 316 -4.97 1.34 14.73
C GLU A 316 -5.23 -0.16 14.59
N SER A 317 -5.08 -0.71 13.39
CA SER A 317 -5.27 -2.14 13.17
C SER A 317 -4.18 -2.96 13.86
N ARG A 318 -2.91 -2.52 13.88
CA ARG A 318 -1.84 -3.17 14.68
C ARG A 318 -2.17 -3.19 16.15
N ARG A 319 -2.71 -2.08 16.68
CA ARG A 319 -3.11 -1.96 18.08
C ARG A 319 -4.21 -2.95 18.46
N ARG A 320 -5.14 -3.24 17.54
CA ARG A 320 -6.25 -4.19 17.75
C ARG A 320 -5.87 -5.64 17.47
N ASN A 321 -5.17 -5.88 16.37
CA ASN A 321 -4.74 -7.18 15.91
C ASN A 321 -3.34 -7.11 15.27
N PRO A 322 -2.27 -7.40 16.03
CA PRO A 322 -0.91 -7.36 15.53
C PRO A 322 -0.62 -8.31 14.35
N LEU A 323 -1.42 -9.37 14.17
CA LEU A 323 -1.22 -10.32 13.06
C LEU A 323 -1.56 -9.72 11.69
N MET A 324 -2.40 -8.69 11.61
CA MET A 324 -2.73 -8.07 10.32
C MET A 324 -1.50 -7.41 9.69
N TYR A 325 -0.65 -6.80 10.52
CA TYR A 325 0.53 -6.04 10.10
C TYR A 325 1.71 -6.36 11.04
N PRO A 326 2.31 -7.56 10.91
CA PRO A 326 3.29 -8.04 11.87
C PRO A 326 4.63 -7.29 11.68
N PRO A 327 5.21 -6.75 12.78
CA PRO A 327 6.44 -5.98 12.74
C PRO A 327 7.70 -6.87 12.75
N ILE A 328 7.73 -7.87 11.86
CA ILE A 328 8.78 -8.88 11.79
C ILE A 328 9.11 -9.19 10.32
N ASP A 329 10.30 -9.73 10.09
CA ASP A 329 10.80 -10.08 8.75
C ASP A 329 10.07 -11.27 8.13
N ASN A 330 10.26 -11.48 6.82
CA ASN A 330 9.54 -12.51 6.07
C ASN A 330 9.89 -13.96 6.48
N GLU A 331 11.10 -14.24 7.00
CA GLU A 331 11.40 -15.57 7.56
C GLU A 331 10.67 -15.80 8.89
N SER A 332 10.53 -14.75 9.71
CA SER A 332 9.75 -14.81 10.95
C SER A 332 8.24 -14.90 10.67
N ARG A 333 7.73 -14.18 9.67
CA ARG A 333 6.34 -14.31 9.19
C ARG A 333 6.03 -15.73 8.73
N ARG A 334 6.96 -16.38 8.02
CA ARG A 334 6.82 -17.78 7.63
C ARG A 334 6.66 -18.71 8.84
N LYS A 335 7.46 -18.53 9.89
CA LYS A 335 7.33 -19.34 11.11
C LYS A 335 5.94 -19.20 11.75
N LEU A 336 5.33 -18.01 11.70
CA LEU A 336 3.95 -17.83 12.16
C LEU A 336 2.95 -18.60 11.31
N LEU A 337 3.12 -18.62 9.97
CA LEU A 337 2.27 -19.43 9.09
C LEU A 337 2.43 -20.92 9.36
N ASP A 338 3.65 -21.39 9.65
CA ASP A 338 3.93 -22.79 9.98
C ASP A 338 3.17 -23.25 11.23
N LEU A 339 3.03 -22.38 12.24
CA LEU A 339 2.22 -22.66 13.43
C LEU A 339 0.73 -22.87 13.11
N MET A 340 0.24 -22.34 11.98
CA MET A 340 -1.15 -22.51 11.55
C MET A 340 -1.36 -23.77 10.70
N ILE A 341 -0.30 -24.43 10.22
CA ILE A 341 -0.40 -25.59 9.30
C ILE A 341 -1.10 -26.78 9.96
N GLY A 342 -0.64 -27.19 11.15
CA GLY A 342 -1.16 -28.40 11.82
C GLY A 342 -2.67 -28.35 12.13
N ASP A 343 -3.21 -27.15 12.29
CA ASP A 343 -4.64 -26.95 12.55
C ASP A 343 -5.46 -26.68 11.26
N ALA A 344 -4.81 -26.27 10.16
CA ALA A 344 -5.46 -25.96 8.88
C ALA A 344 -5.87 -27.22 8.07
N GLU A 345 -5.29 -28.37 8.37
CA GLU A 345 -5.65 -29.67 7.77
C GLU A 345 -6.96 -30.25 8.33
N ASN A 346 -7.45 -29.71 9.45
CA ASN A 346 -8.73 -30.11 10.03
C ASN A 346 -9.90 -29.48 9.25
N LEU A 347 -10.76 -30.32 8.66
CA LEU A 347 -11.96 -29.92 7.90
C LEU A 347 -12.96 -29.07 8.71
N GLU A 348 -12.94 -29.17 10.04
CA GLU A 348 -13.77 -28.34 10.94
C GLU A 348 -13.18 -26.93 11.14
N ARG A 349 -11.92 -26.70 10.76
CA ARG A 349 -11.18 -25.43 10.94
C ARG A 349 -10.80 -24.77 9.62
N LYS A 350 -11.65 -24.88 8.60
CA LYS A 350 -11.47 -24.24 7.28
C LYS A 350 -11.10 -22.75 7.37
N PHE A 351 -11.58 -22.05 8.39
CA PHE A 351 -11.27 -20.63 8.62
C PHE A 351 -9.77 -20.39 8.88
N LEU A 352 -9.05 -21.33 9.51
CA LEU A 352 -7.60 -21.19 9.76
C LEU A 352 -6.81 -21.30 8.47
N ARG A 353 -7.23 -22.17 7.55
CA ARG A 353 -6.65 -22.24 6.21
C ARG A 353 -6.87 -20.93 5.44
N ILE A 354 -8.10 -20.40 5.46
CA ILE A 354 -8.42 -19.11 4.84
C ILE A 354 -7.56 -17.99 5.44
N ALA A 355 -7.45 -17.94 6.78
CA ALA A 355 -6.62 -16.95 7.46
C ALA A 355 -5.13 -17.09 7.10
N ARG A 356 -4.60 -18.32 7.09
CA ARG A 356 -3.21 -18.60 6.71
C ARG A 356 -2.92 -18.16 5.29
N ASP A 357 -3.78 -18.52 4.34
CA ASP A 357 -3.62 -18.17 2.92
C ASP A 357 -3.74 -16.65 2.72
N HIS A 358 -4.67 -16.00 3.44
CA HIS A 358 -4.80 -14.54 3.46
C HIS A 358 -3.54 -13.86 4.02
N PHE A 359 -3.03 -14.29 5.17
CA PHE A 359 -1.82 -13.73 5.78
C PHE A 359 -0.59 -13.94 4.89
N GLY A 360 -0.42 -15.14 4.33
CA GLY A 360 0.68 -15.43 3.40
C GLY A 360 0.66 -14.54 2.16
N ALA A 361 -0.51 -14.36 1.54
CA ALA A 361 -0.68 -13.46 0.41
C ALA A 361 -0.47 -11.99 0.80
N SER A 362 -1.12 -11.54 1.88
CA SER A 362 -1.07 -10.16 2.37
C SER A 362 0.36 -9.73 2.71
N TRP A 363 1.06 -10.53 3.53
CA TRP A 363 2.40 -10.17 4.01
C TRP A 363 3.46 -10.19 2.91
N SER A 364 3.22 -10.87 1.78
CA SER A 364 4.19 -11.00 0.69
C SER A 364 4.45 -9.70 -0.11
N SER A 365 3.53 -8.74 -0.03
CA SER A 365 3.59 -7.45 -0.75
C SER A 365 3.18 -6.25 0.10
N LEU A 366 2.93 -6.46 1.40
CA LEU A 366 2.35 -5.49 2.33
C LEU A 366 2.93 -4.08 2.20
N GLU A 367 4.25 -3.93 2.39
CA GLU A 367 4.91 -2.63 2.41
C GLU A 367 4.87 -1.95 1.04
N ALA A 368 5.05 -2.72 -0.04
CA ALA A 368 5.05 -2.23 -1.41
C ALA A 368 3.66 -1.77 -1.89
N ASP A 369 2.63 -2.53 -1.53
CA ASP A 369 1.26 -2.23 -1.92
C ASP A 369 0.73 -1.02 -1.17
N TYR A 370 1.01 -0.89 0.13
CA TYR A 370 0.74 0.36 0.83
C TYR A 370 1.56 1.51 0.27
N SER A 371 2.84 1.32 -0.08
CA SER A 371 3.66 2.37 -0.72
C SER A 371 3.19 2.76 -2.13
N THR A 372 2.29 1.99 -2.75
CA THR A 372 1.72 2.32 -4.07
C THR A 372 0.27 2.81 -3.99
N LEU A 373 -0.57 2.14 -3.22
CA LEU A 373 -2.03 2.32 -3.22
C LEU A 373 -2.54 3.17 -2.04
N GLY A 374 -1.68 3.46 -1.05
CA GLY A 374 -2.10 4.16 0.17
C GLY A 374 -3.18 3.40 0.93
N ALA A 375 -4.20 4.10 1.44
CA ALA A 375 -5.21 3.51 2.31
C ALA A 375 -6.04 2.39 1.65
N VAL A 376 -6.16 2.40 0.32
CA VAL A 376 -6.89 1.37 -0.44
C VAL A 376 -6.16 0.02 -0.44
N ALA A 377 -4.86 -0.02 -0.12
CA ALA A 377 -4.13 -1.27 0.07
C ALA A 377 -4.78 -2.16 1.15
N GLY A 378 -5.51 -1.56 2.10
CA GLY A 378 -6.31 -2.27 3.10
C GLY A 378 -7.33 -3.25 2.50
N LEU A 379 -7.76 -3.07 1.24
CA LEU A 379 -8.59 -4.07 0.55
C LEU A 379 -7.90 -5.44 0.49
N GLN A 380 -6.59 -5.49 0.27
CA GLN A 380 -5.84 -6.74 0.14
C GLN A 380 -5.20 -7.18 1.46
N HIS A 381 -4.82 -6.23 2.31
CA HIS A 381 -4.02 -6.51 3.50
C HIS A 381 -4.77 -6.39 4.82
N GLY A 382 -5.89 -5.68 4.82
CA GLY A 382 -6.76 -5.53 5.98
C GLY A 382 -7.71 -6.71 6.14
N SER A 383 -8.60 -6.59 7.12
CA SER A 383 -9.61 -7.60 7.43
C SER A 383 -10.66 -7.75 6.31
N ALA A 384 -10.75 -6.79 5.40
CA ALA A 384 -11.67 -6.77 4.27
C ALA A 384 -11.67 -8.08 3.45
N ARG A 385 -10.49 -8.48 2.94
CA ARG A 385 -10.36 -9.71 2.16
C ARG A 385 -10.60 -10.96 3.01
N LEU A 386 -10.07 -10.98 4.23
CA LEU A 386 -10.23 -12.11 5.15
C LEU A 386 -11.70 -12.40 5.44
N LEU A 387 -12.47 -11.37 5.81
CA LEU A 387 -13.90 -11.49 6.08
C LEU A 387 -14.68 -11.89 4.83
N ALA A 388 -14.34 -11.33 3.67
CA ALA A 388 -14.96 -11.68 2.39
C ALA A 388 -14.76 -13.16 2.02
N GLU A 389 -13.54 -13.68 2.17
CA GLU A 389 -13.24 -15.09 1.95
C GLU A 389 -13.95 -16.00 2.96
N MET A 390 -14.01 -15.60 4.24
CA MET A 390 -14.73 -16.34 5.29
C MET A 390 -16.24 -16.40 5.04
N VAL A 391 -16.88 -15.27 4.72
CA VAL A 391 -18.32 -15.20 4.43
C VAL A 391 -18.65 -15.97 3.16
N SER A 392 -17.83 -15.86 2.11
CA SER A 392 -18.00 -16.63 0.88
C SER A 392 -17.89 -18.14 1.13
N ALA A 393 -16.95 -18.57 1.97
CA ALA A 393 -16.79 -19.97 2.34
C ALA A 393 -17.96 -20.51 3.18
N ALA A 394 -18.56 -19.67 4.03
CA ALA A 394 -19.69 -20.06 4.88
C ALA A 394 -21.04 -20.07 4.15
N THR A 395 -21.28 -19.09 3.27
CA THR A 395 -22.57 -18.89 2.61
C THR A 395 -22.65 -19.46 1.20
N GLY A 396 -21.51 -19.72 0.56
CA GLY A 396 -21.44 -20.08 -0.86
C GLY A 396 -21.75 -18.92 -1.82
N GLN A 397 -22.02 -17.71 -1.31
CA GLN A 397 -22.32 -16.52 -2.13
C GLN A 397 -21.06 -15.67 -2.32
N ASN A 398 -20.83 -15.17 -3.53
CA ASN A 398 -19.73 -14.25 -3.80
C ASN A 398 -20.17 -12.81 -3.51
N LEU A 399 -19.98 -12.39 -2.26
CA LEU A 399 -20.29 -11.03 -1.79
C LEU A 399 -19.03 -10.14 -1.72
N ASN A 400 -17.93 -10.59 -2.33
CA ASN A 400 -16.59 -10.08 -2.06
C ASN A 400 -16.45 -8.57 -2.27
N PRO A 401 -16.81 -7.97 -3.42
CA PRO A 401 -16.52 -6.56 -3.64
C PRO A 401 -17.18 -5.65 -2.60
N LEU A 402 -18.48 -5.82 -2.36
CA LEU A 402 -19.22 -4.97 -1.42
C LEU A 402 -18.74 -5.16 0.03
N LEU A 403 -18.51 -6.40 0.44
CA LEU A 403 -18.06 -6.68 1.81
C LEU A 403 -16.64 -6.16 2.04
N MET A 404 -15.74 -6.32 1.08
CA MET A 404 -14.37 -5.80 1.17
C MET A 404 -14.36 -4.29 1.34
N TYR A 405 -15.08 -3.57 0.48
CA TYR A 405 -15.14 -2.11 0.56
C TYR A 405 -15.81 -1.62 1.85
N SER A 406 -16.93 -2.22 2.26
CA SER A 406 -17.61 -1.83 3.50
C SER A 406 -16.75 -2.08 4.74
N THR A 407 -16.05 -3.21 4.77
CA THR A 407 -15.11 -3.53 5.85
C THR A 407 -13.97 -2.53 5.90
N LEU A 408 -13.43 -2.15 4.73
CA LEU A 408 -12.37 -1.16 4.67
C LEU A 408 -12.84 0.22 5.17
N SER A 409 -14.07 0.63 4.86
CA SER A 409 -14.66 1.85 5.44
C SER A 409 -14.77 1.79 6.97
N VAL A 410 -15.03 0.60 7.54
CA VAL A 410 -15.01 0.38 8.98
C VAL A 410 -13.59 0.53 9.54
N GLU A 411 -12.58 -0.02 8.88
CA GLU A 411 -11.17 0.15 9.29
C GLU A 411 -10.74 1.62 9.27
N TRP A 412 -11.10 2.35 8.21
CA TRP A 412 -10.86 3.79 8.12
C TRP A 412 -11.59 4.56 9.23
N SER A 413 -12.85 4.21 9.52
CA SER A 413 -13.60 4.84 10.61
C SER A 413 -12.92 4.62 11.97
N ALA A 414 -12.41 3.41 12.22
CA ALA A 414 -11.68 3.08 13.44
C ALA A 414 -10.39 3.89 13.54
N ALA A 415 -9.64 4.02 12.43
CA ALA A 415 -8.41 4.81 12.36
C ALA A 415 -8.64 6.30 12.67
N LEU A 416 -9.80 6.82 12.24
CA LEU A 416 -10.27 8.19 12.48
C LEU A 416 -10.93 8.37 13.86
N ASN A 417 -11.04 7.30 14.66
CA ASN A 417 -11.79 7.26 15.92
C ASN A 417 -13.24 7.78 15.74
N ALA A 418 -13.91 7.32 14.69
CA ALA A 418 -15.23 7.76 14.27
C ALA A 418 -16.18 6.57 14.14
N ASN A 419 -17.46 6.80 14.37
CA ASN A 419 -18.51 5.82 14.09
C ASN A 419 -18.73 5.73 12.57
N PHE A 420 -18.66 4.53 12.00
CA PHE A 420 -19.05 4.34 10.61
C PHE A 420 -20.55 4.56 10.42
N CYS A 421 -20.93 5.41 9.47
CA CYS A 421 -22.30 5.65 9.04
C CYS A 421 -22.48 5.06 7.63
N PRO A 422 -23.22 3.94 7.50
CA PRO A 422 -23.45 3.30 6.21
C PRO A 422 -24.13 4.22 5.19
N THR A 423 -23.77 4.06 3.93
CA THR A 423 -24.40 4.73 2.78
C THR A 423 -25.31 3.76 2.02
N ASP A 424 -26.29 4.31 1.28
CA ASP A 424 -27.17 3.48 0.45
C ASP A 424 -26.45 3.13 -0.86
N ALA A 425 -26.15 1.84 -1.03
CA ALA A 425 -25.50 1.26 -2.19
C ALA A 425 -26.51 0.57 -3.15
N GLY A 426 -27.75 1.05 -3.25
CA GLY A 426 -28.69 0.62 -4.29
C GLY A 426 -29.30 -0.77 -4.08
N GLY A 427 -29.64 -1.10 -2.83
CA GLY A 427 -30.40 -2.32 -2.49
C GLY A 427 -29.62 -3.39 -1.73
N ALA A 428 -28.31 -3.25 -1.56
CA ALA A 428 -27.56 -4.03 -0.59
C ALA A 428 -27.54 -3.28 0.73
N ASN A 429 -28.37 -3.70 1.70
CA ASN A 429 -28.31 -3.14 3.04
C ASN A 429 -27.01 -3.63 3.72
N ILE A 430 -25.98 -2.78 3.69
CA ILE A 430 -24.66 -3.03 4.30
C ILE A 430 -24.81 -3.33 5.80
N GLU A 431 -25.81 -2.75 6.47
CA GLU A 431 -26.11 -2.99 7.89
C GLU A 431 -26.60 -4.42 8.15
N ALA A 432 -27.40 -4.98 7.25
CA ALA A 432 -27.83 -6.38 7.30
C ALA A 432 -26.65 -7.35 7.03
N MET A 433 -25.63 -6.92 6.27
CA MET A 433 -24.45 -7.74 5.96
C MET A 433 -23.41 -7.69 7.08
N ALA A 434 -23.19 -6.53 7.70
CA ALA A 434 -22.29 -6.35 8.84
C ALA A 434 -22.78 -7.07 10.10
N THR A 435 -24.10 -7.26 10.25
CA THR A 435 -24.71 -7.96 11.40
C THR A 435 -24.82 -9.49 11.21
N CYS A 436 -24.68 -10.00 9.98
CA CYS A 436 -24.69 -11.45 9.71
C CYS A 436 -23.39 -12.18 10.14
N GLY A 437 -22.33 -11.46 10.53
CA GLY A 437 -21.05 -12.04 10.97
C GLY A 437 -21.00 -12.50 12.45
N PHE A 438 -22.08 -12.34 13.21
CA PHE A 438 -22.11 -12.62 14.66
C PHE A 438 -23.37 -13.37 15.13
N ARG A 439 -23.83 -14.38 14.38
CA ARG A 439 -24.82 -15.34 14.87
C ARG A 439 -24.35 -16.77 14.73
#